data_AF-A0AAD7TQ33-F1
#
_entry.id   AF-A0AAD7TQ33-F1
#
_cell.length_a   1.000
_cell.length_b   1.000
_cell.length_c   1.000
_cell.angle_alpha   90.00
_cell.angle_beta   90.00
_cell.angle_gamma   90.00
#
_symmetry.space_group_name_H-M   'P 1'
#
loop_
_entity.id
_entity.type
_entity.pdbx_description
1 polymer ?
#
loop_
_entity_poly.entity_id
_entity_poly.type
_entity_poly.pdbx_seq_one_letter_code
_entity_poly.pdbx_strand_id
1 'polypeptide(L)'
;MTWKWTDAAVACRIDVDSNNDLCACREYQPIEIRQTCNLEPQGSSYQLSEAISYTGPNARVVNLTGRLVDIGAGFATDLGKDEEYVRPVMVYRRVANSLGVSVNYTPVLKVWATAEYDERQLITGNISSLPELWSGDLSTITGPDVPLIVSRDKSTGKITVTLQGSATPPLPDAPRPQVCAGTLTLRHVLAAHMPPLWPQTVFKADLAFAAPELVADGVRAIGNLLINKGYSLKTFSKAGSNTEIHIDLTLPQNVNCNEAELHVLAALQASPTVHGKAFIKDRSGVTLLNSSPGLESWAEINPASPQWYGI
;
A
#
# COMPACT_ATOMS: atom_id res chain seq x y z
N MET A 1 -11.59 19.08 -20.28
CA MET A 1 -10.32 18.34 -20.15
C MET A 1 -10.61 16.94 -20.63
N THR A 2 -10.00 16.52 -21.74
CA THR A 2 -10.21 15.19 -22.36
C THR A 2 -9.14 14.25 -21.83
N TRP A 3 -9.55 13.11 -21.27
CA TRP A 3 -8.68 12.12 -20.66
C TRP A 3 -8.75 10.87 -21.53
N LYS A 4 -7.69 10.58 -22.29
CA LYS A 4 -7.61 9.34 -23.07
C LYS A 4 -7.52 8.16 -22.12
N TRP A 5 -8.64 7.48 -21.95
CA TRP A 5 -8.74 6.31 -21.08
C TRP A 5 -8.30 5.06 -21.84
N THR A 6 -6.99 4.83 -21.92
CA THR A 6 -6.37 3.61 -22.50
C THR A 6 -5.53 2.85 -21.48
N ASP A 7 -5.73 3.13 -20.19
CA ASP A 7 -4.95 2.60 -19.09
C ASP A 7 -5.25 1.12 -18.89
N ALA A 8 -4.41 0.25 -19.45
CA ALA A 8 -4.45 -1.18 -19.15
C ALA A 8 -3.85 -1.41 -17.76
N ALA A 9 -4.56 -2.13 -16.91
CA ALA A 9 -3.99 -2.57 -15.64
C ALA A 9 -2.84 -3.55 -15.92
N VAL A 10 -1.70 -3.35 -15.27
CA VAL A 10 -0.52 -4.18 -15.47
C VAL A 10 0.05 -4.68 -14.15
N ALA A 11 0.47 -5.94 -14.16
CA ALA A 11 1.44 -6.48 -13.22
C ALA A 11 2.84 -6.09 -13.67
N CYS A 12 3.76 -5.78 -12.76
CA CYS A 12 5.14 -5.53 -13.14
C CYS A 12 6.15 -6.08 -12.12
N ARG A 13 7.34 -6.45 -12.59
CA ARG A 13 8.51 -6.59 -11.72
C ARG A 13 9.09 -5.21 -11.48
N ILE A 14 9.32 -4.88 -10.21
CA ILE A 14 9.89 -3.60 -9.82
C ILE A 14 11.30 -3.79 -9.29
N ASP A 15 12.19 -2.88 -9.64
CA ASP A 15 13.44 -2.67 -8.93
C ASP A 15 13.28 -1.44 -8.03
N VAL A 16 13.38 -1.64 -6.72
CA VAL A 16 13.33 -0.54 -5.73
C VAL A 16 14.75 -0.18 -5.31
N ASP A 17 15.16 1.06 -5.62
CA ASP A 17 16.37 1.67 -5.06
C ASP A 17 16.03 2.40 -3.77
N SER A 18 16.33 1.76 -2.65
CA SER A 18 16.07 2.29 -1.31
C SER A 18 16.96 3.49 -0.95
N ASN A 19 18.07 3.71 -1.64
CA ASN A 19 18.96 4.83 -1.34
C ASN A 19 18.44 6.13 -1.93
N ASN A 20 17.80 6.05 -3.10
CA ASN A 20 17.30 7.20 -3.84
C ASN A 20 15.77 7.35 -3.78
N ASP A 21 15.09 6.46 -3.04
CA ASP A 21 13.63 6.43 -2.97
C ASP A 21 13.00 6.29 -4.37
N LEU A 22 13.62 5.47 -5.24
CA LEU A 22 13.19 5.28 -6.64
C LEU A 22 12.66 3.87 -6.86
N CYS A 23 11.66 3.75 -7.73
CA CYS A 23 11.17 2.48 -8.24
C CYS A 23 11.11 2.51 -9.78
N ALA A 24 11.62 1.46 -10.41
CA ALA A 24 11.58 1.29 -11.85
C ALA A 24 10.85 -0.01 -12.20
N CYS A 25 9.89 0.07 -13.12
CA CYS A 25 9.31 -1.10 -13.76
C CYS A 25 10.36 -1.72 -14.68
N ARG A 26 10.53 -3.04 -14.63
CA ARG A 26 11.47 -3.77 -15.51
C ARG A 26 10.77 -4.54 -16.60
N GLU A 27 9.82 -5.35 -16.18
CA GLU A 27 8.98 -6.19 -17.02
C GLU A 27 7.55 -5.98 -16.54
N TYR A 28 6.59 -6.03 -17.46
CA TYR A 28 5.18 -5.94 -17.11
C TYR A 28 4.34 -6.89 -17.97
N GLN A 29 3.14 -7.17 -17.49
CA GLN A 29 2.15 -7.99 -18.15
C GLN A 29 0.78 -7.34 -17.90
N PRO A 30 0.03 -6.99 -18.96
CA PRO A 30 -1.38 -6.66 -18.83
C PRO A 30 -2.13 -7.76 -18.08
N ILE A 31 -2.87 -7.37 -17.06
CA ILE A 31 -3.59 -8.29 -16.19
C ILE A 31 -4.93 -7.68 -15.79
N GLU A 32 -6.01 -8.42 -16.06
CA GLU A 32 -7.35 -8.03 -15.65
C GLU A 32 -7.72 -8.60 -14.27
N ILE A 33 -8.80 -8.07 -13.71
CA ILE A 33 -9.43 -8.67 -12.54
C ILE A 33 -9.84 -10.12 -12.87
N ARG A 34 -9.65 -11.03 -11.92
CA ARG A 34 -9.82 -12.49 -12.09
C ARG A 34 -8.84 -13.12 -13.07
N GLN A 35 -7.70 -12.48 -13.33
CA GLN A 35 -6.58 -13.11 -13.99
C GLN A 35 -5.41 -13.31 -13.03
N THR A 36 -4.55 -14.27 -13.36
CA THR A 36 -3.29 -14.51 -12.68
C THR A 36 -2.16 -14.64 -13.70
N CYS A 37 -0.98 -14.15 -13.35
CA CYS A 37 0.26 -14.47 -14.06
C CYS A 37 1.35 -14.86 -13.05
N ASN A 38 2.42 -15.48 -13.55
CA ASN A 38 3.56 -15.88 -12.76
C ASN A 38 4.77 -15.04 -13.16
N LEU A 39 5.58 -14.61 -12.19
CA LEU A 39 6.91 -14.10 -12.42
C LEU A 39 7.90 -15.26 -12.33
N GLU A 40 8.48 -15.63 -13.46
CA GLU A 40 9.31 -16.82 -13.63
C GLU A 40 10.73 -16.46 -14.08
N PRO A 41 11.74 -17.29 -13.79
CA PRO A 41 13.09 -17.09 -14.32
C PRO A 41 13.13 -17.41 -15.81
N GLN A 42 13.75 -16.54 -16.61
CA GLN A 42 13.99 -16.75 -18.03
C GLN A 42 15.49 -16.57 -18.32
N GLY A 43 16.26 -17.66 -18.24
CA GLY A 43 17.71 -17.60 -18.40
C GLY A 43 18.35 -16.77 -17.27
N SER A 44 18.93 -15.61 -17.62
CA SER A 44 19.53 -14.68 -16.65
C SER A 44 18.61 -13.53 -16.23
N SER A 45 17.41 -13.45 -16.83
CA SER A 45 16.38 -12.45 -16.53
C SER A 45 15.15 -13.09 -15.89
N TYR A 46 14.13 -12.27 -15.65
CA TYR A 46 12.81 -12.72 -15.24
C TYR A 46 11.82 -12.43 -16.38
N GLN A 47 10.67 -13.08 -16.32
CA GLN A 47 9.57 -12.80 -17.22
C GLN A 47 8.25 -13.03 -16.49
N LEU A 48 7.27 -12.18 -16.77
CA LEU A 48 5.87 -12.46 -16.42
C LEU A 48 5.26 -13.37 -17.49
N SER A 49 4.65 -14.47 -17.07
CA SER A 49 3.86 -15.36 -17.94
C SER A 49 2.65 -14.61 -18.49
N GLU A 50 2.04 -15.16 -19.55
CA GLU A 50 0.74 -14.68 -19.99
C GLU A 50 -0.28 -14.75 -18.85
N ALA A 51 -1.17 -13.75 -18.79
CA ALA A 51 -2.24 -13.70 -17.83
C ALA A 51 -3.34 -14.71 -18.22
N ILE A 52 -3.70 -15.58 -17.29
CA ILE A 52 -4.74 -16.59 -17.47
C ILE A 52 -5.87 -16.39 -16.47
N SER A 53 -7.07 -16.85 -16.79
CA SER A 53 -8.22 -16.79 -15.89
C SER A 53 -7.96 -17.51 -14.56
N TYR A 54 -8.37 -16.89 -13.46
CA TYR A 54 -8.23 -17.36 -12.10
C TYR A 54 -9.56 -17.16 -11.34
N THR A 55 -9.84 -18.05 -10.38
CA THR A 55 -11.12 -18.06 -9.65
C THR A 55 -11.24 -16.98 -8.57
N GLY A 56 -10.14 -16.32 -8.22
CA GLY A 56 -10.15 -15.26 -7.21
C GLY A 56 -10.75 -13.95 -7.73
N PRO A 57 -11.27 -13.09 -6.83
CA PRO A 57 -11.94 -11.85 -7.21
C PRO A 57 -10.99 -10.73 -7.65
N ASN A 58 -9.68 -10.95 -7.58
CA ASN A 58 -8.64 -9.94 -7.79
C ASN A 58 -7.71 -10.34 -8.95
N ALA A 59 -6.98 -9.37 -9.50
CA ALA A 59 -5.80 -9.67 -10.30
C ALA A 59 -4.69 -10.22 -9.38
N ARG A 60 -3.96 -11.24 -9.82
CA ARG A 60 -2.93 -11.90 -9.00
C ARG A 60 -1.61 -12.09 -9.75
N VAL A 61 -0.50 -11.86 -9.07
CA VAL A 61 0.84 -12.18 -9.57
C VAL A 61 1.52 -13.11 -8.60
N VAL A 62 2.01 -14.25 -9.07
CA VAL A 62 2.72 -15.23 -8.23
C VAL A 62 4.22 -15.15 -8.50
N ASN A 63 5.03 -14.99 -7.45
CA ASN A 63 6.47 -15.06 -7.58
C ASN A 63 6.92 -16.53 -7.65
N LEU A 64 7.49 -16.98 -8.77
CA LEU A 64 8.09 -18.30 -8.96
C LEU A 64 9.59 -18.21 -9.30
N THR A 65 10.25 -17.13 -8.90
CA THR A 65 11.65 -16.83 -9.25
C THR A 65 12.69 -17.59 -8.42
N GLY A 66 12.27 -18.33 -7.38
CA GLY A 66 13.16 -18.98 -6.42
C GLY A 66 13.79 -18.04 -5.39
N ARG A 67 13.47 -16.73 -5.43
CA ARG A 67 14.05 -15.71 -4.52
C ARG A 67 13.04 -14.63 -4.15
N LEU A 68 13.42 -13.73 -3.24
CA LEU A 68 12.62 -12.54 -2.92
C LEU A 68 12.68 -11.55 -4.09
N VAL A 69 11.53 -11.02 -4.51
CA VAL A 69 11.43 -10.02 -5.58
C VAL A 69 10.38 -8.97 -5.22
N ASP A 70 10.56 -7.75 -5.73
CA ASP A 70 9.53 -6.71 -5.61
C ASP A 70 8.58 -6.82 -6.80
N ILE A 71 7.27 -6.87 -6.53
CA ILE A 71 6.21 -6.91 -7.53
C ILE A 71 5.42 -5.61 -7.42
N GLY A 72 5.01 -5.05 -8.54
CA GLY A 72 4.13 -3.90 -8.58
C GLY A 72 2.87 -4.14 -9.37
N ALA A 73 1.95 -3.21 -9.19
CA ALA A 73 0.82 -3.03 -10.08
C ALA A 73 0.72 -1.56 -10.47
N GLY A 74 0.20 -1.33 -11.67
CA GLY A 74 0.20 -0.04 -12.31
C GLY A 74 -0.77 0.03 -13.46
N PHE A 75 -0.60 1.10 -14.23
CA PHE A 75 -1.30 1.30 -15.49
C PHE A 75 -0.27 1.48 -16.60
N ALA A 76 -0.54 0.87 -17.75
CA ALA A 76 0.18 1.17 -18.98
C ALA A 76 -0.64 2.17 -19.80
N THR A 77 -0.02 3.29 -20.14
CA THR A 77 -0.56 4.24 -21.12
C THR A 77 -0.06 3.85 -22.52
N ASP A 78 -0.92 3.99 -23.52
CA ASP A 78 -0.59 3.73 -24.92
C ASP A 78 -0.06 2.30 -25.20
N LEU A 79 -0.66 1.32 -24.53
CA LEU A 79 -0.35 -0.11 -24.67
C LEU A 79 -0.20 -0.53 -26.15
N GLY A 80 0.92 -1.18 -26.49
CA GLY A 80 1.23 -1.67 -27.83
C GLY A 80 1.74 -0.61 -28.81
N LYS A 81 2.09 0.60 -28.35
CA LYS A 81 2.62 1.69 -29.18
C LYS A 81 4.05 2.06 -28.79
N ASP A 82 4.73 2.82 -29.66
CA ASP A 82 6.11 3.25 -29.43
C ASP A 82 6.29 4.16 -28.19
N GLU A 83 5.25 4.88 -27.79
CA GLU A 83 5.23 5.77 -26.61
C GLU A 83 4.67 5.09 -25.35
N GLU A 84 4.57 3.75 -25.37
CA GLU A 84 4.03 2.99 -24.25
C GLU A 84 4.81 3.26 -22.96
N TYR A 85 4.08 3.53 -21.88
CA TYR A 85 4.67 3.86 -20.59
C TYR A 85 3.91 3.19 -19.46
N VAL A 86 4.64 2.51 -18.57
CA VAL A 86 4.07 1.89 -17.38
C VAL A 86 4.30 2.77 -16.17
N ARG A 87 3.22 3.10 -15.48
CA ARG A 87 3.22 3.83 -14.21
C ARG A 87 2.85 2.88 -13.06
N PRO A 88 3.84 2.37 -12.30
CA PRO A 88 3.57 1.72 -11.02
C PRO A 88 2.79 2.63 -10.08
N VAL A 89 1.70 2.13 -9.52
CA VAL A 89 0.90 2.81 -8.49
C VAL A 89 0.87 2.05 -7.18
N MET A 90 1.17 0.74 -7.20
CA MET A 90 1.37 -0.09 -6.02
C MET A 90 2.67 -0.86 -6.09
N VAL A 91 3.41 -0.93 -4.97
CA VAL A 91 4.61 -1.78 -4.83
C VAL A 91 4.43 -2.72 -3.64
N TYR A 92 4.68 -4.00 -3.90
CA TYR A 92 4.75 -5.11 -2.96
C TYR A 92 6.20 -5.54 -2.84
N ARG A 93 6.84 -5.22 -1.71
CA ARG A 93 8.27 -5.49 -1.53
C ARG A 93 8.53 -6.92 -1.05
N ARG A 94 9.64 -7.49 -1.50
CA ARG A 94 10.22 -8.77 -1.02
C ARG A 94 9.19 -9.90 -0.98
N VAL A 95 8.39 -10.02 -2.04
CA VAL A 95 7.45 -11.14 -2.22
C VAL A 95 8.25 -12.43 -2.25
N ALA A 96 7.96 -13.37 -1.35
CA ALA A 96 8.69 -14.63 -1.31
C ALA A 96 8.28 -15.58 -2.43
N ASN A 97 9.15 -16.56 -2.69
CA ASN A 97 8.88 -17.58 -3.70
C ASN A 97 7.60 -18.35 -3.36
N SER A 98 6.85 -18.71 -4.40
CA SER A 98 5.52 -19.35 -4.36
C SER A 98 4.41 -18.50 -3.73
N LEU A 99 4.68 -17.25 -3.35
CA LEU A 99 3.67 -16.34 -2.82
C LEU A 99 3.09 -15.47 -3.92
N GLY A 100 1.79 -15.21 -3.80
CA GLY A 100 1.07 -14.31 -4.67
C GLY A 100 0.80 -12.97 -4.03
N VAL A 101 0.85 -11.91 -4.82
CA VAL A 101 0.26 -10.62 -4.47
C VAL A 101 -1.02 -10.46 -5.25
N SER A 102 -2.04 -9.94 -4.59
CA SER A 102 -3.34 -9.66 -5.22
C SER A 102 -3.57 -8.17 -5.21
N VAL A 103 -3.92 -7.64 -6.37
CA VAL A 103 -4.28 -6.24 -6.52
C VAL A 103 -5.79 -6.19 -6.69
N ASN A 104 -6.43 -5.60 -5.69
CA ASN A 104 -7.82 -5.23 -5.81
C ASN A 104 -7.87 -3.89 -6.54
N TYR A 105 -8.30 -3.93 -7.79
CA TYR A 105 -8.68 -2.75 -8.54
C TYR A 105 -10.20 -2.74 -8.60
N THR A 106 -10.80 -1.70 -8.00
CA THR A 106 -12.23 -1.42 -8.13
C THR A 106 -12.36 -0.25 -9.10
N PRO A 107 -12.48 -0.51 -10.42
CA PRO A 107 -12.65 0.53 -11.45
C PRO A 107 -13.99 1.27 -11.33
N VAL A 108 -14.46 1.67 -10.16
CA VAL A 108 -15.79 2.28 -10.06
C VAL A 108 -15.68 3.79 -10.08
N LEU A 109 -16.27 4.41 -11.11
CA LEU A 109 -16.53 5.84 -11.12
C LEU A 109 -17.87 6.09 -10.43
N LYS A 110 -17.85 6.98 -9.45
CA LYS A 110 -19.04 7.42 -8.73
C LYS A 110 -19.24 8.91 -8.97
N VAL A 111 -20.48 9.29 -9.19
CA VAL A 111 -20.89 10.68 -9.41
C VAL A 111 -21.85 11.07 -8.29
N TRP A 112 -21.54 12.20 -7.65
CA TRP A 112 -22.38 12.84 -6.65
C TRP A 112 -22.67 14.28 -7.09
N ALA A 113 -23.73 14.87 -6.55
CA ALA A 113 -23.94 16.31 -6.62
C ALA A 113 -24.23 16.84 -5.22
N THR A 114 -23.66 17.98 -4.91
CA THR A 114 -23.90 18.71 -3.67
C THR A 114 -23.78 20.21 -3.95
N ALA A 115 -24.57 21.00 -3.23
CA ALA A 115 -24.49 22.46 -3.26
C ALA A 115 -23.61 23.02 -2.12
N GLU A 116 -23.03 22.13 -1.30
CA GLU A 116 -22.26 22.49 -0.11
C GLU A 116 -20.82 22.93 -0.40
N TYR A 117 -20.37 22.78 -1.65
CA TYR A 117 -19.03 23.14 -2.08
C TYR A 117 -19.10 24.08 -3.28
N ASP A 118 -18.28 25.13 -3.25
CA ASP A 118 -18.01 25.97 -4.41
C ASP A 118 -17.09 25.21 -5.41
N GLU A 119 -17.16 25.55 -6.70
CA GLU A 119 -16.37 24.92 -7.78
C GLU A 119 -14.86 24.97 -7.51
N ARG A 120 -14.40 25.96 -6.73
CA ARG A 120 -13.00 26.16 -6.37
C ARG A 120 -12.61 25.61 -5.00
N GLN A 121 -13.56 25.06 -4.25
CA GLN A 121 -13.32 24.60 -2.90
C GLN A 121 -12.75 23.17 -2.93
N LEU A 122 -11.63 22.96 -2.22
CA LEU A 122 -11.13 21.61 -2.00
C LEU A 122 -12.17 20.83 -1.19
N ILE A 123 -12.60 19.69 -1.73
CA ILE A 123 -13.57 18.83 -1.04
C ILE A 123 -12.85 18.14 0.12
N THR A 124 -13.07 18.65 1.34
CA THR A 124 -12.47 18.12 2.58
C THR A 124 -13.45 17.31 3.43
N GLY A 125 -14.74 17.27 3.06
CA GLY A 125 -15.76 16.52 3.78
C GLY A 125 -15.99 15.10 3.25
N ASN A 126 -16.70 14.29 4.03
CA ASN A 126 -17.00 12.90 3.70
C ASN A 126 -18.07 12.81 2.61
N ILE A 127 -17.68 12.84 1.33
CA ILE A 127 -18.58 12.62 0.19
C ILE A 127 -19.31 11.28 0.23
N SER A 128 -18.81 10.31 1.01
CA SER A 128 -19.40 8.98 1.16
C SER A 128 -20.77 8.99 1.85
N SER A 129 -21.15 10.07 2.53
CA SER A 129 -22.49 10.21 3.13
C SER A 129 -23.53 10.77 2.16
N LEU A 130 -23.12 11.24 0.97
CA LEU A 130 -24.04 11.72 -0.06
C LEU A 130 -24.61 10.53 -0.86
N PRO A 131 -25.91 10.55 -1.20
CA PRO A 131 -26.47 9.54 -2.08
C PRO A 131 -25.78 9.62 -3.46
N GLU A 132 -25.29 8.48 -3.93
CA GLU A 132 -24.69 8.35 -5.27
C GLU A 132 -25.76 8.65 -6.32
N LEU A 133 -25.48 9.61 -7.22
CA LEU A 133 -26.35 9.87 -8.38
C LEU A 133 -26.18 8.80 -9.45
N TRP A 134 -24.96 8.31 -9.57
CA TRP A 134 -24.58 7.28 -10.51
C TRP A 134 -23.29 6.62 -10.07
N SER A 135 -23.18 5.34 -10.38
CA SER A 135 -22.01 4.51 -10.14
C SER A 135 -21.91 3.57 -11.32
N GLY A 136 -20.71 3.44 -11.87
CA GLY A 136 -20.47 2.55 -12.98
C GLY A 136 -19.05 2.00 -12.96
N ASP A 137 -18.95 0.78 -13.46
CA ASP A 137 -17.68 0.11 -13.64
C ASP A 137 -16.98 0.70 -14.86
N LEU A 138 -15.96 1.51 -14.62
CA LEU A 138 -15.07 2.04 -15.63
C LEU A 138 -14.56 0.94 -16.56
N SER A 139 -14.27 -0.28 -16.11
CA SER A 139 -13.81 -1.37 -17.01
C SER A 139 -14.76 -1.69 -18.14
N THR A 140 -16.03 -1.29 -18.02
CA THR A 140 -17.06 -1.45 -19.05
C THR A 140 -17.18 -0.23 -19.99
N ILE A 141 -16.50 0.86 -19.68
CA ILE A 141 -16.55 2.13 -20.40
C ILE A 141 -15.42 2.15 -21.44
N THR A 142 -15.75 2.27 -22.72
CA THR A 142 -14.72 2.22 -23.77
C THR A 142 -14.77 3.46 -24.66
N GLY A 143 -13.60 3.96 -25.02
CA GLY A 143 -13.45 5.13 -25.88
C GLY A 143 -12.55 6.20 -25.25
N PRO A 144 -11.88 7.02 -26.08
CA PRO A 144 -10.96 8.05 -25.60
C PRO A 144 -11.69 9.20 -24.87
N ASP A 145 -12.97 9.42 -25.17
CA ASP A 145 -13.80 10.48 -24.62
C ASP A 145 -15.22 9.94 -24.41
N VAL A 146 -15.59 9.61 -23.16
CA VAL A 146 -16.94 9.14 -22.84
C VAL A 146 -17.73 10.24 -22.13
N PRO A 147 -18.73 10.84 -22.78
CA PRO A 147 -19.51 11.90 -22.17
C PRO A 147 -20.46 11.34 -21.10
N LEU A 148 -20.36 11.90 -19.90
CA LEU A 148 -21.34 11.75 -18.82
C LEU A 148 -22.40 12.84 -18.97
N ILE A 149 -23.62 12.45 -19.32
CA ILE A 149 -24.73 13.38 -19.46
C ILE A 149 -25.47 13.45 -18.14
N VAL A 150 -25.39 14.59 -17.47
CA VAL A 150 -26.17 14.90 -16.27
C VAL A 150 -27.43 15.63 -16.67
N SER A 151 -28.60 15.08 -16.36
CA SER A 151 -29.88 15.69 -16.67
C SER A 151 -30.76 15.79 -15.43
N ARG A 152 -31.63 16.80 -15.41
CA ARG A 152 -32.64 16.98 -14.35
C ARG A 152 -34.02 16.81 -14.95
N ASP A 153 -34.76 15.84 -14.44
CA ASP A 153 -36.18 15.72 -14.75
C ASP A 153 -36.91 16.96 -14.21
N LYS A 154 -37.53 17.73 -15.10
CA LYS A 154 -38.21 18.99 -14.76
C LYS A 154 -39.48 18.77 -13.94
N SER A 155 -40.09 17.59 -14.02
CA SER A 155 -41.34 17.25 -13.34
C SER A 155 -41.11 16.70 -11.93
N THR A 156 -40.07 15.88 -11.75
CA THR A 156 -39.75 15.24 -10.47
C THR A 156 -38.59 15.90 -9.72
N GLY A 157 -37.82 16.76 -10.40
CA GLY A 157 -36.59 17.35 -9.87
C GLY A 157 -35.42 16.37 -9.76
N LYS A 158 -35.63 15.08 -10.10
CA LYS A 158 -34.64 14.00 -10.01
C LYS A 158 -33.48 14.23 -10.96
N ILE A 159 -32.26 14.07 -10.47
CA ILE A 159 -31.05 14.10 -11.30
C ILE A 159 -30.78 12.67 -11.79
N THR A 160 -30.49 12.53 -13.08
CA THR A 160 -30.06 11.28 -13.70
C THR A 160 -28.75 11.51 -14.43
N VAL A 161 -27.89 10.49 -14.42
CA VAL A 161 -26.64 10.48 -15.17
C VAL A 161 -26.67 9.30 -16.13
N THR A 162 -26.34 9.53 -17.40
CA THR A 162 -26.24 8.49 -18.42
C THR A 162 -24.89 8.57 -19.12
N LEU A 163 -24.35 7.40 -19.48
CA LEU A 163 -23.20 7.27 -20.37
C LEU A 163 -23.69 7.11 -21.80
N GLN A 164 -23.07 7.82 -22.76
CA GLN A 164 -23.38 7.66 -24.18
C GLN A 164 -22.23 6.94 -24.89
N GLY A 165 -22.49 5.71 -25.34
CA GLY A 165 -21.58 4.90 -26.16
C GLY A 165 -20.87 3.79 -25.39
N SER A 166 -21.15 2.54 -25.77
CA SER A 166 -20.37 1.36 -25.41
C SER A 166 -20.19 0.52 -26.66
N ALA A 167 -19.01 0.54 -27.25
CA ALA A 167 -18.62 -0.45 -28.25
C ALA A 167 -17.24 -0.94 -27.88
N THR A 168 -17.12 -2.26 -27.71
CA THR A 168 -15.89 -2.96 -27.31
C THR A 168 -14.82 -2.80 -28.38
N PRO A 169 -13.67 -2.14 -28.14
CA PRO A 169 -12.47 -2.44 -28.88
C PRO A 169 -11.88 -3.72 -28.27
N PRO A 170 -11.55 -4.75 -29.05
CA PRO A 170 -10.75 -5.86 -28.54
C PRO A 170 -9.41 -5.30 -28.02
N LEU A 171 -8.94 -5.84 -26.88
CA LEU A 171 -7.54 -5.71 -26.50
C LEU A 171 -6.70 -6.14 -27.70
N PRO A 172 -5.68 -5.36 -28.12
CA PRO A 172 -4.79 -5.81 -29.17
C PRO A 172 -4.17 -7.15 -28.76
N ASP A 173 -4.20 -8.13 -29.66
CA ASP A 173 -3.54 -9.42 -29.45
C ASP A 173 -2.07 -9.16 -29.08
N ALA A 174 -1.64 -9.77 -27.98
CA ALA A 174 -0.35 -9.54 -27.33
C ALA A 174 0.82 -9.58 -28.34
N PRO A 175 1.85 -8.72 -28.16
CA PRO A 175 3.17 -9.33 -28.11
C PRO A 175 4.25 -8.60 -27.26
N ARG A 176 5.06 -9.47 -26.65
CA ARG A 176 6.46 -9.33 -26.15
C ARG A 176 6.67 -8.79 -24.73
N PRO A 177 7.54 -9.44 -23.94
CA PRO A 177 8.11 -8.84 -22.74
C PRO A 177 8.93 -7.61 -23.18
N GLN A 178 8.46 -6.42 -22.81
CA GLN A 178 9.15 -5.17 -23.13
C GLN A 178 9.62 -4.45 -21.87
N VAL A 179 10.78 -3.81 -22.02
CA VAL A 179 11.49 -3.08 -20.95
C VAL A 179 10.74 -1.79 -20.67
N CYS A 180 10.24 -1.60 -19.45
CA CYS A 180 9.52 -0.38 -19.10
C CYS A 180 10.46 0.83 -19.14
N ALA A 181 10.07 1.91 -19.82
CA ALA A 181 10.78 3.17 -19.80
C ALA A 181 10.20 4.08 -18.71
N GLY A 182 10.62 3.95 -17.45
CA GLY A 182 10.13 4.86 -16.41
C GLY A 182 10.71 4.61 -15.01
N THR A 183 11.24 5.67 -14.40
CA THR A 183 11.60 5.69 -12.97
C THR A 183 10.65 6.64 -12.24
N LEU A 184 10.04 6.19 -11.16
CA LEU A 184 9.19 7.00 -10.27
C LEU A 184 9.85 7.10 -8.90
N THR A 185 9.51 8.16 -8.15
CA THR A 185 9.86 8.22 -6.73
C THR A 185 8.84 7.43 -5.91
N LEU A 186 9.28 6.65 -4.93
CA LEU A 186 8.47 5.86 -4.01
C LEU A 186 7.37 6.68 -3.31
N ARG A 187 7.58 7.98 -3.06
CA ARG A 187 6.54 8.89 -2.53
C ARG A 187 5.27 8.97 -3.39
N HIS A 188 5.36 8.72 -4.69
CA HIS A 188 4.23 8.77 -5.63
C HIS A 188 3.56 7.40 -5.82
N VAL A 189 4.08 6.36 -5.17
CA VAL A 189 3.55 5.01 -5.27
C VAL A 189 2.92 4.65 -3.94
N LEU A 190 1.67 4.18 -3.96
CA LEU A 190 1.04 3.64 -2.78
C LEU A 190 1.82 2.39 -2.39
N ALA A 191 2.56 2.44 -1.28
CA ALA A 191 3.00 1.22 -0.64
C ALA A 191 1.73 0.48 -0.21
N ALA A 192 1.29 -0.48 -1.02
CA ALA A 192 0.16 -1.32 -0.66
C ALA A 192 0.55 -2.01 0.63
N HIS A 193 -0.25 -1.80 1.68
CA HIS A 193 -0.17 -2.62 2.89
C HIS A 193 -0.40 -4.06 2.44
N MET A 194 0.67 -4.81 2.21
CA MET A 194 0.58 -6.25 2.29
C MET A 194 0.09 -6.54 3.71
N PRO A 195 -0.98 -7.33 3.90
CA PRO A 195 -1.08 -8.08 5.14
C PRO A 195 0.26 -8.82 5.24
N PRO A 196 1.07 -8.57 6.27
CA PRO A 196 2.44 -9.04 6.26
C PRO A 196 2.39 -10.57 6.09
N LEU A 197 3.21 -11.08 5.17
CA LEU A 197 3.37 -12.52 4.88
C LEU A 197 3.97 -13.30 6.07
N TRP A 198 4.03 -12.64 7.22
CA TRP A 198 4.68 -12.97 8.46
C TRP A 198 3.76 -12.41 9.55
N PRO A 199 3.59 -13.09 10.70
CA PRO A 199 2.84 -12.51 11.80
C PRO A 199 3.38 -11.11 12.09
N GLN A 200 2.56 -10.07 11.89
CA GLN A 200 2.98 -8.71 12.21
C GLN A 200 3.21 -8.68 13.71
N THR A 201 4.46 -8.63 14.13
CA THR A 201 4.76 -8.48 15.54
C THR A 201 4.91 -6.99 15.82
N VAL A 202 4.18 -6.51 16.82
CA VAL A 202 4.26 -5.15 17.32
C VAL A 202 4.77 -5.24 18.75
N PHE A 203 5.93 -4.65 19.00
CA PHE A 203 6.41 -4.38 20.35
C PHE A 203 5.75 -3.08 20.85
N LYS A 204 5.23 -3.10 22.06
CA LYS A 204 4.57 -1.97 22.71
C LYS A 204 5.33 -1.60 23.97
N ALA A 205 5.51 -0.31 24.20
CA ALA A 205 6.12 0.17 25.44
C ALA A 205 5.54 1.50 25.91
N ASP A 206 5.33 1.60 27.22
CA ASP A 206 5.12 2.86 27.91
C ASP A 206 6.47 3.38 28.38
N LEU A 207 6.88 4.54 27.87
CA LEU A 207 8.09 5.22 28.29
C LEU A 207 7.74 6.33 29.26
N ALA A 208 8.55 6.47 30.30
CA ALA A 208 8.47 7.57 31.26
C ALA A 208 9.76 8.39 31.22
N PHE A 209 9.58 9.72 31.27
CA PHE A 209 10.64 10.71 31.18
C PHE A 209 10.71 11.53 32.46
N ALA A 210 11.91 11.97 32.85
CA ALA A 210 12.12 12.77 34.04
C ALA A 210 11.47 14.16 33.98
N ALA A 211 11.25 14.69 32.77
CA ALA A 211 10.62 15.99 32.55
C ALA A 211 9.91 16.03 31.18
N PRO A 212 8.85 16.86 31.03
CA PRO A 212 8.04 16.90 29.80
C PRO A 212 8.81 17.27 28.53
N GLU A 213 9.77 18.19 28.65
CA GLU A 213 10.61 18.64 27.54
C GLU A 213 11.48 17.52 26.94
N LEU A 214 11.70 16.42 27.68
CA LEU A 214 12.52 15.30 27.24
C LEU A 214 11.76 14.31 26.35
N VAL A 215 10.42 14.34 26.34
CA VAL A 215 9.59 13.39 25.60
C VAL A 215 9.89 13.46 24.10
N ALA A 216 9.90 14.68 23.54
CA ALA A 216 10.14 14.89 22.12
C ALA A 216 11.54 14.44 21.69
N ASP A 217 12.56 14.72 22.51
CA ASP A 217 13.93 14.31 22.25
C ASP A 217 14.12 12.80 22.34
N GLY A 218 13.45 12.15 23.29
CA GLY A 218 13.47 10.68 23.42
C GLY A 218 12.81 9.98 22.25
N VAL A 219 11.63 10.44 21.84
CA VAL A 219 10.93 9.91 20.65
C VAL A 219 11.77 10.10 19.39
N ARG A 220 12.40 11.28 19.22
CA ARG A 220 13.29 11.54 18.09
C ARG A 220 14.50 10.61 18.08
N ALA A 221 15.12 10.38 19.25
CA ALA A 221 16.25 9.45 19.38
C ALA A 221 15.87 8.02 18.97
N ILE A 222 14.71 7.54 19.42
CA ILE A 222 14.17 6.23 19.04
C ILE A 222 13.89 6.17 17.54
N GLY A 223 13.16 7.15 16.98
CA GLY A 223 12.84 7.20 15.56
C GLY A 223 14.08 7.16 14.67
N ASN A 224 15.08 8.01 14.96
CA ASN A 224 16.31 8.10 14.16
C ASN A 224 17.10 6.78 14.13
N LEU A 225 17.14 6.05 15.25
CA LEU A 225 17.86 4.77 15.31
C LEU A 225 17.06 3.63 14.67
N LEU A 226 15.77 3.54 14.96
CA LEU A 226 14.96 2.37 14.63
C LEU A 226 14.40 2.40 13.21
N ILE A 227 14.07 3.58 12.65
CA ILE A 227 13.62 3.69 11.26
C ILE A 227 14.69 3.14 10.30
N ASN A 228 15.96 3.47 10.54
CA ASN A 228 17.09 2.96 9.75
C ASN A 228 17.31 1.45 9.90
N LYS A 229 16.76 0.84 10.96
CA LYS A 229 16.78 -0.61 11.18
C LYS A 229 15.54 -1.32 10.63
N GLY A 230 14.66 -0.60 9.93
CA GLY A 230 13.46 -1.16 9.29
C GLY A 230 12.22 -1.24 10.18
N TYR A 231 12.22 -0.58 11.35
CA TYR A 231 11.04 -0.50 12.21
C TYR A 231 10.05 0.56 11.70
N SER A 232 8.76 0.34 11.96
CA SER A 232 7.74 1.38 11.86
C SER A 232 7.30 1.81 13.26
N LEU A 233 7.41 3.10 13.57
CA LEU A 233 7.12 3.69 14.88
C LEU A 233 5.82 4.50 14.85
N LYS A 234 4.90 4.19 15.76
CA LYS A 234 3.75 5.03 16.11
C LYS A 234 3.88 5.46 17.57
N THR A 235 3.39 6.66 17.88
CA THR A 235 3.46 7.23 19.23
C THR A 235 2.10 7.75 19.63
N PHE A 236 1.76 7.59 20.91
CA PHE A 236 0.49 8.04 21.48
C PHE A 236 0.78 8.73 22.81
N SER A 237 0.39 9.99 22.92
CA SER A 237 0.46 10.71 24.19
C SER A 237 -0.54 10.12 25.17
N LYS A 238 -0.10 9.85 26.41
CA LYS A 238 -0.99 9.31 27.44
C LYS A 238 -1.86 10.41 28.00
N ALA A 239 -3.18 10.23 27.97
CA ALA A 239 -4.12 11.23 28.49
C ALA A 239 -3.80 11.54 29.97
N GLY A 240 -3.61 12.83 30.28
CA GLY A 240 -3.32 13.29 31.65
C GLY A 240 -1.85 13.19 32.10
N SER A 241 -0.92 12.77 31.22
CA SER A 241 0.52 12.81 31.51
C SER A 241 1.28 13.56 30.42
N ASN A 242 2.20 14.44 30.83
CA ASN A 242 3.13 15.14 29.94
C ASN A 242 4.55 14.55 30.00
N THR A 243 4.77 13.53 30.85
CA THR A 243 6.06 12.84 31.00
C THR A 243 6.01 11.38 30.55
N GLU A 244 4.86 10.88 30.10
CA GLU A 244 4.71 9.51 29.61
C GLU A 244 4.25 9.49 28.15
N ILE A 245 4.78 8.53 27.38
CA ILE A 245 4.34 8.27 26.01
C ILE A 245 4.26 6.77 25.76
N HIS A 246 3.24 6.36 25.02
CA HIS A 246 3.11 5.00 24.51
C HIS A 246 3.72 4.92 23.11
N ILE A 247 4.49 3.87 22.84
CA ILE A 247 5.03 3.58 21.51
C ILE A 247 4.59 2.21 21.03
N ASP A 248 4.25 2.15 19.74
CA ASP A 248 4.04 0.91 19.00
C ASP A 248 5.16 0.81 17.95
N LEU A 249 5.92 -0.28 17.99
CA LEU A 249 6.98 -0.61 17.06
C LEU A 249 6.60 -1.86 16.26
N THR A 250 6.26 -1.69 14.99
CA THR A 250 6.17 -2.83 14.08
C THR A 250 7.57 -3.35 13.76
N LEU A 251 7.81 -4.62 14.05
CA LEU A 251 9.12 -5.24 13.96
C LEU A 251 9.47 -5.62 12.51
N PRO A 252 10.74 -5.45 12.09
CA PRO A 252 11.21 -6.03 10.83
C PRO A 252 11.32 -7.56 10.93
N GLN A 253 11.48 -8.23 9.78
CA GLN A 253 11.69 -9.68 9.75
C GLN A 253 12.88 -10.11 10.61
N ASN A 254 12.73 -11.23 11.33
CA ASN A 254 13.73 -11.85 12.21
C ASN A 254 14.12 -11.02 13.44
N VAL A 255 13.30 -10.05 13.83
CA VAL A 255 13.44 -9.35 15.11
C VAL A 255 12.32 -9.81 16.05
N ASN A 256 12.70 -10.25 17.25
CA ASN A 256 11.75 -10.55 18.32
C ASN A 256 11.53 -9.36 19.27
N CYS A 257 10.54 -9.46 20.15
CA CYS A 257 10.19 -8.37 21.09
C CYS A 257 11.34 -8.04 22.06
N ASN A 258 12.13 -9.04 22.47
CA ASN A 258 13.31 -8.82 23.31
C ASN A 258 14.36 -7.96 22.61
N GLU A 259 14.69 -8.27 21.36
CA GLU A 259 15.63 -7.47 20.56
C GLU A 259 15.10 -6.06 20.32
N ALA A 260 13.80 -5.92 20.06
CA ALA A 260 13.15 -4.61 19.93
C ALA A 260 13.31 -3.76 21.20
N GLU A 261 13.07 -4.36 22.37
CA GLU A 261 13.29 -3.70 23.67
C GLU A 261 14.73 -3.24 23.83
N LEU A 262 15.70 -4.12 23.55
CA LEU A 262 17.13 -3.80 23.62
C LEU A 262 17.50 -2.66 22.67
N HIS A 263 16.91 -2.60 21.48
CA HIS A 263 17.15 -1.50 20.55
C HIS A 263 16.53 -0.17 21.02
N VAL A 264 15.37 -0.19 21.67
CA VAL A 264 14.79 1.00 22.31
C VAL A 264 15.69 1.50 23.43
N LEU A 265 16.15 0.60 24.31
CA LEU A 265 17.09 0.95 25.37
C LEU A 265 18.39 1.53 24.81
N ALA A 266 18.94 0.94 23.76
CA ALA A 266 20.13 1.45 23.08
C ALA A 266 19.90 2.86 22.50
N ALA A 267 18.73 3.13 21.92
CA ALA A 267 18.39 4.46 21.40
C ALA A 267 18.32 5.52 22.51
N LEU A 268 17.70 5.19 23.64
CA LEU A 268 17.63 6.07 24.80
C LEU A 268 19.01 6.31 25.42
N GLN A 269 19.85 5.27 25.49
CA GLN A 269 21.21 5.38 26.02
C GLN A 269 22.15 6.16 25.10
N ALA A 270 21.99 6.07 23.78
CA ALA A 270 22.82 6.77 22.82
C ALA A 270 22.56 8.28 22.78
N SER A 271 21.39 8.74 23.25
CA SER A 271 21.03 10.16 23.24
C SER A 271 21.51 10.86 24.52
N PRO A 272 22.43 11.85 24.43
CA PRO A 272 22.96 12.55 25.60
C PRO A 272 21.91 13.32 26.39
N THR A 273 20.81 13.73 25.75
CA THR A 273 19.75 14.53 26.38
C THR A 273 18.83 13.67 27.27
N VAL A 274 18.59 12.41 26.90
CA VAL A 274 17.65 11.51 27.59
C VAL A 274 18.31 10.34 28.31
N HIS A 275 19.61 10.10 28.12
CA HIS A 275 20.36 9.05 28.82
C HIS A 275 20.18 9.18 30.34
N GLY A 276 19.73 8.10 30.99
CA GLY A 276 19.46 8.06 32.43
C GLY A 276 18.25 8.88 32.90
N LYS A 277 17.50 9.49 31.97
CA LYS A 277 16.32 10.32 32.24
C LYS A 277 15.05 9.81 31.55
N ALA A 278 15.14 8.68 30.87
CA ALA A 278 14.03 7.98 30.24
C ALA A 278 14.13 6.48 30.53
N PHE A 279 13.00 5.84 30.79
CA PHE A 279 12.95 4.41 31.11
C PHE A 279 11.66 3.77 30.57
N ILE A 280 11.73 2.46 30.29
CA ILE A 280 10.57 1.64 29.93
C ILE A 280 9.84 1.30 31.23
N LYS A 281 8.62 1.80 31.38
CA LYS A 281 7.75 1.57 32.54
C LYS A 281 6.95 0.28 32.39
N ASP A 282 6.43 0.05 31.20
CA ASP A 282 5.67 -1.15 30.86
C ASP A 282 5.98 -1.57 29.43
N ARG A 283 5.82 -2.86 29.13
CA ARG A 283 6.12 -3.46 27.84
C ARG A 283 5.23 -4.67 27.57
N SER A 284 4.80 -4.80 26.33
CA SER A 284 4.07 -5.96 25.84
C SER A 284 4.35 -6.15 24.36
N GLY A 285 3.91 -7.28 23.81
CA GLY A 285 3.95 -7.53 22.39
C GLY A 285 2.60 -8.02 21.91
N VAL A 286 2.32 -7.84 20.64
CA VAL A 286 1.20 -8.50 19.97
C VAL A 286 1.65 -9.03 18.63
N THR A 287 1.13 -10.18 18.24
CA THR A 287 1.33 -10.74 16.91
C THR A 287 0.00 -10.87 16.18
N LEU A 288 -0.03 -10.41 14.94
CA LEU A 288 -1.18 -10.57 14.07
C LEU A 288 -1.33 -12.06 13.71
N LEU A 289 -2.45 -12.66 14.11
CA LEU A 289 -2.78 -14.04 13.78
C LEU A 289 -3.55 -14.14 12.46
N ASN A 290 -4.46 -13.19 12.23
CA ASN A 290 -5.32 -13.17 11.04
C ASN A 290 -5.71 -11.73 10.71
N SER A 291 -5.78 -11.42 9.41
CA SER A 291 -6.23 -10.13 8.90
C SER A 291 -7.25 -10.36 7.79
N SER A 292 -8.50 -10.03 8.08
CA SER A 292 -9.61 -9.97 7.12
C SER A 292 -10.06 -8.52 6.95
N PRO A 293 -10.70 -8.15 5.82
CA PRO A 293 -11.23 -6.80 5.65
C PRO A 293 -12.14 -6.39 6.82
N GLY A 294 -11.68 -5.42 7.62
CA GLY A 294 -12.40 -4.89 8.78
C GLY A 294 -12.28 -5.70 10.08
N LEU A 295 -11.49 -6.78 10.12
CA LEU A 295 -11.26 -7.56 11.34
C LEU A 295 -9.82 -8.08 11.41
N GLU A 296 -9.10 -7.64 12.43
CA GLU A 296 -7.77 -8.15 12.78
C GLU A 296 -7.84 -8.93 14.09
N SER A 297 -7.28 -10.14 14.08
CA SER A 297 -7.12 -10.95 15.29
C SER A 297 -5.66 -10.92 15.72
N TRP A 298 -5.43 -10.42 16.93
CA TRP A 298 -4.10 -10.28 17.53
C TRP A 298 -3.96 -11.25 18.71
N ALA A 299 -2.81 -11.89 18.85
CA ALA A 299 -2.41 -12.61 20.06
C ALA A 299 -1.40 -11.79 20.84
N GLU A 300 -1.59 -11.70 22.15
CA GLU A 300 -0.62 -11.08 23.05
C GLU A 300 0.65 -11.94 23.17
N ILE A 301 1.79 -11.27 23.23
CA ILE A 301 3.09 -11.84 23.56
C ILE A 301 3.46 -11.29 24.93
N ASN A 302 3.49 -12.18 25.91
CA ASN A 302 3.88 -11.83 27.27
C ASN A 302 5.41 -11.73 27.36
N PRO A 303 6.00 -10.71 28.01
CA PRO A 303 7.45 -10.61 28.21
C PRO A 303 8.10 -11.83 28.90
N ALA A 304 7.31 -12.61 29.64
CA ALA A 304 7.78 -13.85 30.28
C ALA A 304 7.62 -15.11 29.40
N SER A 305 7.05 -15.00 28.20
CA SER A 305 6.80 -16.15 27.34
C SER A 305 7.94 -16.42 26.34
N PRO A 306 8.13 -17.67 25.88
CA PRO A 306 9.17 -18.00 24.89
C PRO A 306 9.08 -17.18 23.59
N GLN A 307 7.85 -16.85 23.18
CA GLN A 307 7.57 -16.07 21.97
C GLN A 307 8.18 -14.66 22.02
N TRP A 308 8.38 -14.09 23.22
CA TRP A 308 9.09 -12.81 23.39
C TRP A 308 10.53 -12.86 22.86
N TYR A 309 11.15 -14.03 22.95
CA TYR A 309 12.54 -14.30 22.59
C TYR A 309 12.68 -14.99 21.22
N GLY A 310 11.56 -15.20 20.50
CA GLY A 310 11.56 -15.87 19.20
C GLY A 310 11.81 -17.39 19.26
N ILE A 311 11.45 -18.03 20.38
CA ILE A 311 11.55 -19.48 20.61
C ILE A 311 10.20 -20.15 20.35
#